data_AF-A0A3S0VB76-F1
#
_entry.id   AF-A0A3S0VB76-F1
#
_cell.length_a   1.000
_cell.length_b   1.000
_cell.length_c   1.000
_cell.angle_alpha   90.00
_cell.angle_beta   90.00
_cell.angle_gamma   90.00
#
_symmetry.space_group_name_H-M   'P 1'
#
loop_
_entity.id
_entity.type
_entity.pdbx_description
1 polymer ?
#
loop_
_entity_poly.entity_id
_entity_poly.type
_entity_poly.pdbx_seq_one_letter_code
_entity_poly.pdbx_strand_id
1 'polypeptide(L)'
;MSNKKIHRIIGLGVLLLPMWSWAADSSSASPTEMPKDEWLDKVKKVIPDPICKGFMEDASISARLKERNISYQNCVSLIPSIADKCINKYYDSLPAMINQESASKWGRTIGECIGGDFAVNHLYSGTGSESGATDSSSTGSGSTPSTSTTMQPQPAAGTAQ
;
A
#
# COMPACT_ATOMS: atom_id res chain seq x y z
N MET A 1 -35.40 -14.89 -53.31
CA MET A 1 -34.39 -14.09 -52.58
C MET A 1 -34.00 -14.89 -51.34
N SER A 2 -33.22 -15.96 -51.49
CA SER A 2 -31.76 -16.06 -51.38
C SER A 2 -31.21 -15.88 -49.96
N ASN A 3 -31.21 -16.99 -49.23
CA ASN A 3 -30.44 -17.26 -48.01
C ASN A 3 -28.97 -17.56 -48.37
N LYS A 4 -27.98 -17.04 -47.63
CA LYS A 4 -26.56 -17.47 -47.67
C LYS A 4 -25.86 -17.01 -46.38
N LYS A 5 -25.74 -17.86 -45.36
CA LYS A 5 -24.68 -18.86 -45.09
C LYS A 5 -23.30 -18.21 -44.83
N ILE A 6 -23.02 -17.97 -43.54
CA ILE A 6 -21.72 -17.51 -43.03
C ILE A 6 -20.71 -18.64 -43.18
N HIS A 7 -19.65 -18.36 -43.94
CA HIS A 7 -18.55 -19.26 -44.22
C HIS A 7 -17.59 -19.33 -43.02
N ARG A 8 -17.26 -20.56 -42.60
CA ARG A 8 -16.10 -20.86 -41.75
C ARG A 8 -14.81 -20.55 -42.51
N ILE A 9 -13.89 -19.84 -41.88
CA ILE A 9 -12.49 -19.75 -42.31
C ILE A 9 -11.65 -20.36 -41.19
N ILE A 10 -11.31 -21.63 -41.36
CA ILE A 10 -10.15 -22.28 -40.75
C ILE A 10 -8.98 -21.87 -41.64
N GLY A 11 -7.98 -21.22 -41.06
CA GLY A 11 -6.76 -20.85 -41.77
C GLY A 11 -5.65 -20.56 -40.78
N LEU A 12 -4.75 -21.52 -40.61
CA LEU A 12 -3.42 -21.33 -40.06
C LEU A 12 -2.75 -20.16 -40.78
N GLY A 13 -2.63 -19.04 -40.09
CA GLY A 13 -1.86 -17.89 -40.51
C GLY A 13 -1.01 -17.46 -39.34
N VAL A 14 0.17 -18.09 -39.22
CA VAL A 14 1.29 -17.51 -38.46
C VAL A 14 1.64 -16.22 -39.17
N LEU A 15 0.94 -15.14 -38.79
CA LEU A 15 1.40 -13.79 -39.03
C LEU A 15 2.65 -13.63 -38.18
N LEU A 16 3.79 -13.72 -38.86
CA LEU A 16 5.02 -13.04 -38.48
C LEU A 16 4.67 -11.56 -38.28
N LEU A 17 4.17 -11.25 -37.09
CA LEU A 17 4.19 -9.91 -36.56
C LEU A 17 5.65 -9.49 -36.58
N PRO A 18 5.98 -8.30 -37.10
CA PRO A 18 7.30 -7.75 -36.90
C PRO A 18 7.53 -7.77 -35.39
N MET A 19 8.49 -8.59 -34.96
CA MET A 19 9.12 -8.41 -33.67
C MET A 19 9.60 -6.97 -33.70
N TRP A 20 8.81 -6.08 -33.11
CA TRP A 20 9.35 -4.87 -32.54
C TRP A 20 10.33 -5.39 -31.53
N SER A 21 11.60 -5.38 -31.94
CA SER A 21 12.73 -5.38 -31.06
C SER A 21 12.42 -4.34 -30.00
N TRP A 22 11.90 -4.80 -28.85
CA TRP A 22 12.31 -4.17 -27.63
C TRP A 22 13.83 -4.27 -27.69
N ALA A 23 14.48 -3.14 -27.93
CA ALA A 23 15.80 -3.01 -27.40
C ALA A 23 15.61 -3.36 -25.92
N ALA A 24 16.15 -4.50 -25.50
CA ALA A 24 16.74 -4.56 -24.19
C ALA A 24 17.81 -3.46 -24.24
N ASP A 25 17.36 -2.24 -23.98
CA ASP A 25 18.18 -1.11 -23.65
C ASP A 25 18.78 -1.50 -22.31
N SER A 26 19.80 -2.35 -22.38
CA SER A 26 20.81 -2.54 -21.36
C SER A 26 21.67 -1.27 -21.28
N SER A 27 21.05 -0.08 -21.40
CA SER A 27 21.48 1.04 -20.60
C SER A 27 21.52 0.49 -19.20
N SER A 28 22.73 0.37 -18.67
CA SER A 28 22.93 0.23 -17.25
C SER A 28 21.98 1.20 -16.59
N ALA A 29 20.88 0.68 -16.04
CA ALA A 29 19.90 1.45 -15.32
C ALA A 29 20.65 1.92 -14.08
N SER A 30 21.44 2.99 -14.25
CA SER A 30 21.83 3.83 -13.15
C SER A 30 20.54 4.07 -12.38
N PRO A 31 20.46 3.65 -11.10
CA PRO A 31 19.27 3.88 -10.31
C PRO A 31 18.91 5.34 -10.55
N THR A 32 17.71 5.59 -11.09
CA THR A 32 17.27 6.96 -11.34
C THR A 32 17.04 7.57 -9.97
N GLU A 33 18.14 8.03 -9.37
CA GLU A 33 18.14 8.68 -8.09
C GLU A 33 17.55 10.05 -8.26
N MET A 34 16.59 10.35 -7.41
CA MET A 34 15.77 11.53 -7.49
C MET A 34 15.87 12.28 -6.18
N PRO A 35 16.00 13.60 -6.18
CA PRO A 35 15.94 14.39 -4.97
C PRO A 35 14.65 14.12 -4.20
N LYS A 36 14.74 14.03 -2.87
CA LYS A 36 13.61 13.79 -1.97
C LYS A 36 12.38 14.64 -2.32
N ASP A 37 12.57 15.94 -2.54
CA ASP A 37 11.47 16.87 -2.79
C ASP A 37 10.78 16.61 -4.13
N GLU A 38 11.54 16.26 -5.16
CA GLU A 38 10.97 15.89 -6.46
C GLU A 38 10.19 14.57 -6.38
N TRP A 39 10.71 13.60 -5.61
CA TRP A 39 10.01 12.35 -5.35
C TRP A 39 8.70 12.57 -4.62
N LEU A 40 8.70 13.39 -3.58
CA LEU A 40 7.51 13.71 -2.81
C LEU A 40 6.45 14.45 -3.64
N ASP A 41 6.85 15.38 -4.50
CA ASP A 41 5.91 16.07 -5.39
C ASP A 41 5.21 15.08 -6.35
N LYS A 42 5.96 14.12 -6.93
CA LYS A 42 5.38 13.06 -7.76
C LYS A 42 4.44 12.18 -6.94
N VAL A 43 4.88 11.74 -5.77
CA VAL A 43 4.12 10.89 -4.85
C VAL A 43 2.78 11.55 -4.48
N LYS A 44 2.75 12.84 -4.12
CA LYS A 44 1.51 13.56 -3.80
C LYS A 44 0.48 13.53 -4.93
N LYS A 45 0.93 13.65 -6.18
CA LYS A 45 0.07 13.67 -7.37
C LYS A 45 -0.47 12.29 -7.71
N VAL A 46 0.33 11.24 -7.53
CA VAL A 46 -0.02 9.88 -7.96
C VAL A 46 -0.67 9.03 -6.87
N ILE A 47 -0.55 9.38 -5.59
CA ILE A 47 -1.10 8.60 -4.47
C ILE A 47 -2.63 8.48 -4.45
N PRO A 48 -3.42 9.55 -4.70
CA PRO A 48 -4.86 9.51 -4.46
C PRO A 48 -5.58 8.41 -5.24
N ASP A 49 -5.23 8.24 -6.51
CA ASP A 49 -5.87 7.28 -7.42
C ASP A 49 -5.67 5.80 -6.99
N PRO A 50 -4.44 5.26 -6.85
CA PRO A 50 -4.20 3.89 -6.46
C PRO A 50 -4.65 3.57 -5.03
N ILE A 51 -4.58 4.53 -4.10
CA ILE A 51 -5.09 4.33 -2.73
C ILE A 51 -6.60 4.16 -2.75
N CYS A 52 -7.32 5.10 -3.40
CA CYS A 52 -8.77 5.03 -3.46
C CYS A 52 -9.23 3.82 -4.28
N LYS A 53 -8.54 3.47 -5.36
CA LYS A 53 -8.81 2.26 -6.12
C LYS A 53 -8.64 1.02 -5.25
N GLY A 54 -7.54 0.92 -4.51
CA GLY A 54 -7.31 -0.19 -3.58
C GLY A 54 -8.40 -0.31 -2.51
N PHE A 55 -8.89 0.80 -1.97
CA PHE A 55 -10.01 0.78 -1.02
C PHE A 55 -11.34 0.33 -1.63
N MET A 56 -11.58 0.63 -2.91
CA MET A 56 -12.79 0.21 -3.62
C MET A 56 -12.73 -1.27 -4.03
N GLU A 57 -11.52 -1.78 -4.30
CA GLU A 57 -11.27 -3.17 -4.66
C GLU A 57 -11.27 -4.10 -3.43
N ASP A 58 -10.89 -3.60 -2.26
CA ASP A 58 -11.00 -4.35 -1.02
C ASP A 58 -12.47 -4.44 -0.55
N ALA A 59 -12.96 -5.67 -0.40
CA ALA A 59 -14.36 -5.92 -0.04
C ALA A 59 -14.74 -5.35 1.34
N SER A 60 -13.82 -5.35 2.30
CA SER A 60 -14.08 -4.88 3.66
C SER A 60 -14.07 -3.35 3.74
N ILE A 61 -13.11 -2.72 3.08
CA ILE A 61 -12.98 -1.26 3.06
C ILE A 61 -14.06 -0.63 2.19
N SER A 62 -14.35 -1.20 1.02
CA SER A 62 -15.40 -0.70 0.13
C SER A 62 -16.79 -0.78 0.75
N ALA A 63 -17.07 -1.79 1.59
CA ALA A 63 -18.31 -1.86 2.36
C ALA A 63 -18.43 -0.69 3.34
N ARG A 64 -17.36 -0.36 4.07
CA ARG A 64 -17.33 0.79 4.99
C ARG A 64 -17.42 2.12 4.26
N LEU A 65 -16.75 2.27 3.13
CA LEU A 65 -16.87 3.46 2.29
C LEU A 65 -18.31 3.71 1.85
N LYS A 66 -19.03 2.66 1.42
CA LYS A 66 -20.45 2.74 1.05
C LYS A 66 -21.32 3.13 2.23
N GLU A 67 -21.12 2.50 3.39
CA GLU A 67 -21.83 2.84 4.64
C GLU A 67 -21.65 4.31 5.03
N ARG A 68 -20.46 4.86 4.78
CA ARG A 68 -20.11 6.26 5.06
C ARG A 68 -20.41 7.22 3.91
N ASN A 69 -21.06 6.75 2.83
CA ASN A 69 -21.34 7.54 1.62
C ASN A 69 -20.10 8.20 1.00
N ILE A 70 -18.95 7.54 1.11
CA ILE A 70 -17.69 7.99 0.52
C ILE A 70 -17.56 7.36 -0.86
N SER A 71 -17.78 8.17 -1.90
CA SER A 71 -17.53 7.79 -3.29
C SER A 71 -16.04 7.82 -3.62
N TYR A 72 -15.68 7.31 -4.80
CA TYR A 72 -14.32 7.44 -5.34
C TYR A 72 -13.85 8.90 -5.39
N GLN A 73 -14.71 9.81 -5.85
CA GLN A 73 -14.39 11.24 -5.93
C GLN A 73 -14.18 11.86 -4.55
N ASN A 74 -15.00 11.48 -3.56
CA ASN A 74 -14.81 11.92 -2.18
C ASN A 74 -13.49 11.39 -1.62
N CYS A 75 -13.18 10.11 -1.84
CA CYS A 75 -11.91 9.52 -1.44
C CYS A 75 -10.73 10.29 -2.04
N VAL A 76 -10.69 10.47 -3.36
CA VAL A 76 -9.60 11.17 -4.07
C VAL A 76 -9.45 12.62 -3.60
N SER A 77 -10.54 13.25 -3.16
CA SER A 77 -10.50 14.62 -2.61
C SER A 77 -10.01 14.68 -1.16
N LEU A 78 -10.19 13.61 -0.37
CA LEU A 78 -9.76 13.53 1.03
C LEU A 78 -8.29 13.11 1.17
N ILE A 79 -7.80 12.24 0.28
CA ILE A 79 -6.44 11.69 0.36
C ILE A 79 -5.34 12.77 0.33
N PRO A 80 -5.38 13.84 -0.49
CA PRO A 80 -4.28 14.83 -0.55
C PRO A 80 -3.95 15.45 0.81
N SER A 81 -4.96 15.80 1.60
CA SER A 81 -4.74 16.37 2.95
C SER A 81 -4.08 15.36 3.91
N ILE A 82 -4.51 14.10 3.85
CA ILE A 82 -3.94 13.00 4.64
C ILE A 82 -2.52 12.66 4.16
N ALA A 83 -2.29 12.67 2.85
CA ALA A 83 -1.01 12.43 2.22
C ALA A 83 0.02 13.49 2.64
N ASP A 84 -0.36 14.78 2.65
CA ASP A 84 0.50 15.84 3.16
C ASP A 84 0.88 15.63 4.62
N LYS A 85 -0.09 15.25 5.48
CA LYS A 85 0.16 14.93 6.89
C LYS A 85 1.15 13.76 7.04
N CYS A 86 0.96 12.69 6.27
CA CYS A 86 1.83 11.51 6.32
C CYS A 86 3.22 11.78 5.74
N ILE A 87 3.33 12.55 4.66
CA ILE A 87 4.60 12.96 4.08
C ILE A 87 5.39 13.82 5.05
N ASN A 88 4.76 14.83 5.65
CA ASN A 88 5.40 15.72 6.61
C ASN A 88 5.91 14.94 7.84
N LYS A 89 5.17 13.91 8.28
CA LYS A 89 5.59 13.03 9.38
C LYS A 89 6.93 12.31 9.10
N TYR A 90 7.18 11.92 7.86
CA TYR A 90 8.38 11.15 7.49
C TYR A 90 9.45 11.98 6.76
N TYR A 91 9.19 13.26 6.48
CA TYR A 91 10.05 14.10 5.66
C TYR A 91 11.50 14.14 6.13
N ASP A 92 11.71 14.23 7.45
CA ASP A 92 13.05 14.28 8.06
C ASP A 92 13.75 12.90 8.10
N SER A 93 12.98 11.82 7.97
CA SER A 93 13.50 10.45 7.95
C SER A 93 13.85 9.96 6.54
N LEU A 94 13.39 10.67 5.51
CA LEU A 94 13.67 10.35 4.12
C LEU A 94 15.14 10.71 3.78
N PRO A 95 15.84 9.85 3.02
CA PRO A 95 17.18 10.18 2.52
C PRO A 95 17.11 11.37 1.55
N ALA A 96 18.22 12.09 1.40
CA ALA A 96 18.29 13.22 0.47
C ALA A 96 18.03 12.82 -0.99
N MET A 97 18.47 11.60 -1.36
CA MET A 97 18.26 11.01 -2.67
C MET A 97 17.43 9.72 -2.52
N ILE A 98 16.37 9.62 -3.31
CA ILE A 98 15.48 8.49 -3.38
C ILE A 98 15.84 7.67 -4.61
N ASN A 99 16.25 6.43 -4.38
CA ASN A 99 16.42 5.40 -5.40
C ASN A 99 15.20 4.45 -5.41
N GLN A 100 15.19 3.46 -6.29
CA GLN A 100 14.06 2.53 -6.43
C GLN A 100 13.75 1.73 -5.15
N GLU A 101 14.78 1.30 -4.41
CA GLU A 101 14.61 0.53 -3.17
C GLU A 101 13.99 1.40 -2.07
N SER A 102 14.55 2.58 -1.85
CA SER A 102 14.04 3.56 -0.88
C SER A 102 12.65 4.08 -1.28
N ALA A 103 12.39 4.33 -2.57
CA ALA A 103 11.06 4.70 -3.07
C ALA A 103 10.01 3.64 -2.74
N SER A 104 10.37 2.36 -2.90
CA SER A 104 9.46 1.25 -2.59
C SER A 104 9.16 1.15 -1.11
N LYS A 105 10.20 1.26 -0.26
CA LYS A 105 10.06 1.25 1.20
C LYS A 105 9.21 2.42 1.70
N TRP A 106 9.56 3.63 1.27
CA TRP A 106 8.88 4.84 1.73
C TRP A 106 7.50 5.02 1.12
N GLY A 107 7.30 4.61 -0.13
CA GLY A 107 5.98 4.57 -0.75
C GLY A 107 5.00 3.68 0.02
N ARG A 108 5.44 2.50 0.47
CA ARG A 108 4.65 1.63 1.35
C ARG A 108 4.39 2.28 2.72
N THR A 109 5.44 2.82 3.35
CA THR A 109 5.34 3.48 4.66
C THR A 109 4.35 4.65 4.65
N ILE A 110 4.40 5.48 3.61
CA ILE A 110 3.47 6.60 3.41
C ILE A 110 2.07 6.08 3.10
N GLY A 111 1.93 5.08 2.23
CA GLY A 111 0.64 4.46 1.90
C GLY A 111 -0.06 3.84 3.12
N GLU A 112 0.68 3.14 3.97
CA GLU A 112 0.18 2.57 5.24
C GLU A 112 -0.27 3.66 6.20
N CYS A 113 0.49 4.75 6.31
CA CYS A 113 0.08 5.91 7.10
C CYS A 113 -1.23 6.51 6.60
N ILE A 114 -1.36 6.68 5.28
CA ILE A 114 -2.56 7.25 4.66
C ILE A 114 -3.77 6.35 4.89
N GLY A 115 -3.61 5.04 4.67
CA GLY A 115 -4.69 4.08 4.89
C GLY A 115 -5.14 4.01 6.34
N GLY A 116 -4.20 4.02 7.28
CA GLY A 116 -4.51 4.05 8.71
C GLY A 116 -5.25 5.32 9.13
N ASP A 117 -4.75 6.48 8.72
CA ASP A 117 -5.35 7.78 9.07
C ASP A 117 -6.74 7.93 8.43
N PHE A 118 -6.89 7.53 7.16
CA PHE A 118 -8.17 7.54 6.47
C PHE A 118 -9.19 6.64 7.16
N ALA A 119 -8.80 5.42 7.54
CA ALA A 119 -9.69 4.49 8.21
C ALA A 119 -10.19 5.05 9.56
N VAL A 120 -9.28 5.54 10.40
CA VAL A 120 -9.64 6.11 11.70
C VAL A 120 -10.55 7.33 11.55
N ASN A 121 -10.24 8.23 10.62
CA ASN A 121 -10.92 9.52 10.52
C ASN A 121 -12.20 9.51 9.69
N HIS A 122 -12.34 8.57 8.75
CA HIS A 122 -13.45 8.57 7.80
C HIS A 122 -14.27 7.27 7.77
N LEU A 123 -13.69 6.13 8.16
CA LEU A 123 -14.40 4.84 8.16
C LEU A 123 -14.96 4.48 9.53
N TYR A 124 -14.17 4.67 10.59
CA TYR A 124 -14.48 4.21 11.94
C TYR A 124 -14.72 5.35 12.95
N SER A 125 -14.54 6.61 12.56
CA SER A 125 -14.88 7.76 13.39
C SER A 125 -16.40 7.79 13.63
N GLY A 126 -16.84 7.69 14.88
CA GLY A 126 -18.26 7.77 15.24
C GLY A 126 -18.98 6.44 15.48
N THR A 127 -18.31 5.29 15.51
CA THR A 127 -18.88 4.07 16.15
C THR A 127 -18.78 4.16 17.68
N GLY A 128 -19.44 5.19 18.23
CA GLY A 128 -20.13 5.06 19.50
C GLY A 128 -21.52 4.50 19.21
N SER A 129 -21.60 3.19 18.97
CA SER A 129 -22.82 2.41 19.13
C SER A 129 -22.43 1.17 19.93
N GLU A 130 -22.43 1.36 21.24
CA GLU A 130 -23.21 0.53 22.16
C GLU A 130 -23.87 -0.68 21.48
N SER A 131 -23.18 -1.81 21.51
CA SER A 131 -23.84 -3.11 21.57
C SER A 131 -23.61 -3.60 23.00
N GLY A 132 -24.69 -3.60 23.78
CA GLY A 132 -24.67 -3.94 25.18
C GLY A 132 -24.39 -5.43 25.46
N ALA A 133 -24.13 -5.65 26.74
CA ALA A 133 -23.93 -6.91 27.47
C ALA A 133 -22.51 -7.50 27.33
N THR A 134 -21.76 -7.77 28.41
CA THR A 134 -22.23 -8.26 29.71
C THR A 134 -21.27 -7.85 30.82
N ASP A 135 -21.86 -7.33 31.88
CA ASP A 135 -21.32 -7.19 33.22
C ASP A 135 -20.70 -8.51 33.68
N SER A 136 -19.42 -8.51 34.04
CA SER A 136 -18.88 -9.47 35.00
C SER A 136 -17.78 -8.79 35.77
N SER A 137 -18.25 -8.00 36.75
CA SER A 137 -17.53 -7.76 37.99
C SER A 137 -16.87 -9.04 38.50
N SER A 138 -15.54 -9.05 38.54
CA SER A 138 -14.80 -9.81 39.55
C SER A 138 -13.52 -9.07 39.91
N THR A 139 -13.68 -8.32 41.00
CA THR A 139 -12.65 -7.81 41.90
C THR A 139 -11.59 -8.87 42.20
N GLY A 140 -10.31 -8.51 42.11
CA GLY A 140 -9.21 -9.41 42.46
C GLY A 140 -7.86 -8.70 42.52
N SER A 141 -7.57 -8.10 43.67
CA SER A 141 -6.34 -7.42 44.07
C SER A 141 -5.05 -8.26 43.97
N GLY A 142 -3.93 -7.60 43.71
CA GLY A 142 -2.71 -7.78 44.53
C GLY A 142 -1.46 -8.35 43.85
N SER A 143 -0.39 -7.53 43.86
CA SER A 143 1.03 -7.89 44.12
C SER A 143 1.74 -8.74 43.06
N THR A 144 2.97 -8.51 42.58
CA THR A 144 4.19 -7.79 42.99
C THR A 144 5.22 -7.88 41.84
N PRO A 145 6.36 -7.16 41.86
CA PRO A 145 7.35 -7.10 40.77
C PRO A 145 8.50 -8.13 40.92
N SER A 146 9.14 -8.54 39.81
CA SER A 146 10.49 -9.14 39.74
C SER A 146 10.97 -9.12 38.28
N THR A 147 11.98 -8.34 37.88
CA THR A 147 13.44 -8.54 38.03
C THR A 147 14.05 -9.56 37.07
N SER A 148 14.70 -9.02 36.04
CA SER A 148 16.05 -9.34 35.50
C SER A 148 16.46 -10.73 34.99
N THR A 149 17.29 -10.64 33.94
CA THR A 149 18.40 -11.54 33.57
C THR A 149 18.07 -12.81 32.78
N THR A 150 18.54 -12.88 31.53
CA THR A 150 19.69 -13.74 31.16
C THR A 150 20.10 -13.51 29.71
N MET A 151 21.34 -13.06 29.60
CA MET A 151 22.19 -12.99 28.42
C MET A 151 22.79 -14.39 28.21
N GLN A 152 22.70 -14.98 27.02
CA GLN A 152 23.54 -16.14 26.68
C GLN A 152 23.99 -16.09 25.20
N PRO A 153 25.31 -16.06 24.94
CA PRO A 153 25.90 -16.27 23.63
C PRO A 153 26.14 -17.77 23.39
N GLN A 154 26.15 -18.22 22.13
CA GLN A 154 26.63 -19.55 21.77
C GLN A 154 27.80 -19.48 20.78
N PRO A 155 28.83 -20.34 20.94
CA PRO A 155 30.17 -20.14 20.37
C PRO A 155 30.44 -20.92 19.08
N ALA A 156 31.58 -20.60 18.48
CA ALA A 156 32.17 -21.17 17.28
C ALA A 156 32.87 -22.53 17.49
N ALA A 157 32.82 -23.38 16.46
CA ALA A 157 33.83 -24.36 16.02
C ALA A 157 33.36 -24.82 14.61
N GLY A 158 34.11 -24.79 13.51
CA GLY A 158 35.53 -25.07 13.31
C GLY A 158 35.67 -26.53 12.84
N THR A 159 35.91 -26.79 11.55
CA THR A 159 36.73 -27.92 11.05
C THR A 159 37.06 -27.67 9.58
N ALA A 160 38.36 -27.67 9.29
CA ALA A 160 38.96 -27.72 7.97
C ALA A 160 38.99 -29.17 7.46
N GLN A 161 38.77 -29.36 6.17
CA GLN A 161 39.58 -30.21 5.27
C GLN A 161 39.09 -30.04 3.83
#